data_AF-A0A167ACH0-F1
#
_entry.id   AF-A0A167ACH0-F1
#
_cell.length_a   1.000
_cell.length_b   1.000
_cell.length_c   1.000
_cell.angle_alpha   90.00
_cell.angle_beta   90.00
_cell.angle_gamma   90.00
#
_symmetry.space_group_name_H-M   'P 1'
#
loop_
_entity.id
_entity.type
_entity.pdbx_description
1 polymer ?
#
loop_
_entity_poly.entity_id
_entity_poly.type
_entity_poly.pdbx_seq_one_letter_code
_entity_poly.pdbx_strand_id
1 'polypeptide(L)'
;MANYQEAFRYVFEENFKYNQDTNYQTVRLDSLYSQGFNDKEIQVLLKQIYGVELWRQFKGERIKNQKTAELLLLLNANGLLAMMLLEMQKYYGISPSSQMCEQTLHRINQIPADKLHDWIIAGINYFSLVGNMQKEHVLHQ
;
A
#
# COMPACT_ATOMS: atom_id res chain seq x y z
N MET A 1 -11.35 -1.76 -15.61
CA MET A 1 -10.06 -2.00 -14.93
C MET A 1 -9.71 -0.74 -14.17
N ALA A 2 -9.00 -0.86 -13.06
CA ALA A 2 -8.67 0.29 -12.23
C ALA A 2 -7.68 1.25 -12.91
N ASN A 3 -7.84 2.54 -12.64
CA ASN A 3 -7.04 3.63 -13.17
C ASN A 3 -5.90 3.98 -12.20
N TYR A 4 -4.66 3.85 -12.67
CA TYR A 4 -3.47 4.21 -11.89
C TYR A 4 -3.44 5.68 -11.47
N GLN A 5 -3.81 6.61 -12.35
CA GLN A 5 -3.72 8.05 -12.06
C GLN A 5 -4.68 8.44 -10.94
N GLU A 6 -5.89 7.87 -10.92
CA GLU A 6 -6.87 8.07 -9.86
C GLU A 6 -6.37 7.47 -8.54
N ALA A 7 -5.84 6.24 -8.58
CA ALA A 7 -5.30 5.59 -7.40
C ALA A 7 -4.08 6.34 -6.83
N PHE A 8 -3.20 6.82 -7.71
CA PHE A 8 -2.04 7.62 -7.32
C PHE A 8 -2.48 8.91 -6.63
N ARG A 9 -3.43 9.64 -7.21
CA ARG A 9 -3.96 10.88 -6.60
C ARG A 9 -4.54 10.62 -5.22
N TYR A 10 -5.35 9.56 -5.08
CA TYR A 10 -5.91 9.17 -3.79
C TYR A 10 -4.82 8.91 -2.74
N VAL A 11 -3.80 8.11 -3.06
CA VAL A 11 -2.77 7.72 -2.09
C VAL A 11 -1.75 8.83 -1.83
N PHE A 12 -1.31 9.56 -2.86
CA PHE A 12 -0.13 10.42 -2.80
C PHE A 12 -0.40 11.92 -2.99
N GLU A 13 -1.62 12.35 -3.31
CA GLU A 13 -1.95 13.78 -3.41
C GLU A 13 -3.01 14.17 -2.37
N GLU A 14 -4.04 13.35 -2.17
CA GLU A 14 -5.13 13.61 -1.23
C GLU A 14 -4.75 13.22 0.21
N ASN A 15 -4.06 12.09 0.39
CA ASN A 15 -3.59 11.64 1.71
C ASN A 15 -2.20 12.20 2.10
N PHE A 16 -1.53 12.94 1.21
CA PHE A 16 -0.20 13.51 1.47
C PHE A 16 -0.24 14.80 2.30
N LYS A 17 -1.42 15.37 2.54
CA LYS A 17 -1.58 16.63 3.31
C LYS A 17 -1.53 16.45 4.83
N TYR A 18 -1.46 15.23 5.34
CA TYR A 18 -1.27 14.99 6.76
C TYR A 18 -0.26 13.87 6.87
N ASN A 19 0.93 14.19 7.37
CA ASN A 19 1.64 13.44 8.40
C ASN A 19 3.11 13.85 8.45
N GLN A 20 3.36 15.00 9.10
CA GLN A 20 4.65 15.22 9.75
C GLN A 20 4.80 14.31 10.99
N ASP A 21 3.71 13.69 11.48
CA ASP A 21 3.67 12.90 12.72
C ASP A 21 3.30 11.42 12.56
N THR A 22 2.85 10.93 11.40
CA THR A 22 2.69 9.47 11.29
C THR A 22 3.98 8.79 10.89
N ASN A 23 4.44 8.06 11.89
CA ASN A 23 5.49 7.07 11.93
C ASN A 23 5.33 5.89 10.92
N TYR A 24 4.57 6.05 9.84
CA TYR A 24 4.56 5.10 8.74
C TYR A 24 5.84 5.29 7.92
N GLN A 25 6.37 4.21 7.36
CA GLN A 25 7.51 4.25 6.44
C GLN A 25 7.10 4.86 5.09
N THR A 26 6.45 6.02 5.13
CA THR A 26 6.35 6.91 3.99
C THR A 26 7.78 7.15 3.50
N VAL A 27 8.00 6.93 2.21
CA VAL A 27 9.30 7.01 1.53
C VAL A 27 10.15 8.11 2.19
N ARG A 28 11.32 7.77 2.73
CA ARG A 28 12.25 8.78 3.27
C ARG A 28 12.79 9.60 2.10
N LEU A 29 12.05 10.63 1.72
CA LEU A 29 12.39 11.54 0.63
C LEU A 29 13.47 12.56 1.04
N ASP A 30 13.73 12.68 2.35
CA ASP A 30 14.77 13.55 2.92
C ASP A 30 16.15 13.32 2.31
N SER A 31 16.46 12.06 1.97
CA SER A 31 17.72 11.73 1.29
C SER A 31 17.77 12.21 -0.16
N LEU A 32 16.64 12.48 -0.82
CA LEU A 32 16.63 13.04 -2.17
C LEU A 32 16.87 14.55 -2.12
N TYR A 33 16.29 15.25 -1.14
CA TYR A 33 16.58 16.67 -0.92
C TYR A 33 18.07 16.91 -0.65
N SER A 34 18.71 16.08 0.18
CA SER A 34 20.15 16.19 0.45
C SER A 34 21.04 15.87 -0.76
N GLN A 35 20.48 15.26 -1.80
CA GLN A 35 21.13 15.00 -3.10
C GLN A 35 20.81 16.08 -4.15
N GLY A 36 20.13 17.16 -3.75
CA GLY A 36 19.86 18.32 -4.62
C GLY A 36 18.56 18.23 -5.43
N PHE A 37 17.71 17.24 -5.18
CA PHE A 37 16.40 17.17 -5.83
C PHE A 37 15.45 18.22 -5.27
N ASN A 38 14.68 18.85 -6.16
CA ASN A 38 13.60 19.77 -5.78
C ASN A 38 12.23 19.07 -5.75
N ASP A 39 11.22 19.76 -5.20
CA ASP A 39 9.84 19.24 -5.06
C ASP A 39 9.26 18.71 -6.38
N LYS A 40 9.50 19.41 -7.50
CA LYS A 40 8.95 19.00 -8.81
C LYS A 40 9.60 17.71 -9.29
N GLU A 41 10.90 17.56 -9.10
CA GLU A 41 11.64 16.34 -9.47
C GLU A 41 11.20 15.16 -8.60
N ILE A 42 11.06 15.38 -7.29
CA ILE A 42 10.57 14.36 -6.36
C ILE A 42 9.14 13.92 -6.71
N GLN A 43 8.26 14.87 -7.01
CA GLN A 43 6.90 14.58 -7.47
C GLN A 43 6.90 13.73 -8.75
N VAL A 44 7.76 14.04 -9.71
CA VAL A 44 7.91 13.25 -10.93
C VAL A 44 8.43 11.84 -10.62
N LEU A 45 9.44 11.69 -9.77
CA LEU A 45 9.97 10.38 -9.36
C LEU A 45 8.91 9.54 -8.67
N LEU A 46 8.17 10.13 -7.73
CA LEU A 46 7.08 9.46 -7.02
C LEU A 46 5.99 8.98 -7.99
N LYS A 47 5.56 9.87 -8.89
CA LYS A 47 4.44 9.58 -9.80
C LYS A 47 4.80 8.63 -10.93
N GLN A 48 5.98 8.76 -11.50
CA GLN A 48 6.34 8.05 -12.73
C GLN A 48 7.14 6.77 -12.46
N ILE A 49 7.82 6.68 -11.32
CA ILE A 49 8.68 5.53 -11.00
C ILE A 49 8.10 4.79 -9.80
N TYR A 50 8.14 5.39 -8.62
CA TYR A 50 7.82 4.68 -7.38
C TYR A 50 6.37 4.17 -7.35
N GLY A 51 5.39 5.03 -7.60
CA GLY A 51 3.98 4.65 -7.61
C GLY A 51 3.67 3.60 -8.68
N VAL A 52 4.34 3.65 -9.83
CA VAL A 52 4.18 2.67 -10.92
C VAL A 52 4.73 1.31 -10.51
N GLU A 53 5.87 1.26 -9.83
CA GLU A 53 6.43 0.02 -9.31
C GLU A 53 5.50 -0.62 -8.27
N LEU A 54 5.00 0.18 -7.32
CA LEU A 54 4.02 -0.30 -6.35
C LEU A 54 2.75 -0.83 -7.02
N TRP A 55 2.25 -0.13 -8.04
CA TRP A 55 1.07 -0.55 -8.81
C TRP A 55 1.28 -1.89 -9.50
N ARG A 56 2.46 -2.11 -10.09
CA ARG A 56 2.82 -3.35 -10.78
C ARG A 56 2.96 -4.53 -9.83
N GLN A 57 3.47 -4.32 -8.61
CA GLN A 57 3.67 -5.41 -7.63
C GLN A 57 2.38 -6.17 -7.29
N PHE A 58 1.23 -5.50 -7.30
CA PHE A 58 -0.07 -6.13 -7.07
C PHE A 58 -0.91 -6.27 -8.35
N LYS A 59 -0.32 -6.06 -9.53
CA LYS A 59 -1.00 -6.13 -10.84
C LYS A 59 -2.23 -5.21 -10.87
N GLY A 60 -2.08 -3.98 -10.41
CA GLY A 60 -3.19 -3.04 -10.21
C GLY A 60 -4.03 -2.82 -11.46
N GLU A 61 -3.44 -2.90 -12.64
CA GLU A 61 -4.14 -2.79 -13.93
C GLU A 61 -5.18 -3.91 -14.13
N ARG A 62 -5.04 -5.03 -13.43
CA ARG A 62 -5.93 -6.19 -13.50
C ARG A 62 -6.98 -6.24 -12.38
N ILE A 63 -7.00 -5.23 -11.51
CA ILE A 63 -8.04 -5.07 -10.49
C ILE A 63 -9.30 -4.48 -11.12
N LYS A 64 -10.45 -5.07 -10.84
CA LYS A 64 -11.74 -4.66 -11.41
C LYS A 64 -12.34 -3.45 -10.69
N ASN A 65 -12.23 -3.42 -9.36
CA ASN A 65 -12.80 -2.36 -8.53
C ASN A 65 -11.77 -1.27 -8.22
N GLN A 66 -12.09 -0.03 -8.57
CA GLN A 66 -11.18 1.12 -8.41
C GLN A 66 -10.77 1.32 -6.95
N LYS A 67 -11.74 1.32 -6.03
CA LYS A 67 -11.49 1.51 -4.60
C LYS A 67 -10.61 0.40 -4.00
N THR A 68 -10.77 -0.84 -4.44
CA THR A 68 -9.89 -1.94 -4.05
C THR A 68 -8.46 -1.67 -4.49
N ALA A 69 -8.25 -1.18 -5.72
CA ALA A 69 -6.91 -0.88 -6.22
C ALA A 69 -6.25 0.30 -5.47
N GLU A 70 -7.04 1.33 -5.14
CA GLU A 70 -6.63 2.44 -4.26
C GLU A 70 -6.16 1.94 -2.88
N LEU A 71 -6.96 1.09 -2.24
CA LEU A 71 -6.64 0.55 -0.92
C LEU A 71 -5.43 -0.39 -0.96
N LEU A 72 -5.26 -1.18 -2.01
CA LEU A 72 -4.08 -2.02 -2.21
C LEU A 72 -2.80 -1.19 -2.46
N LEU A 73 -2.91 -0.10 -3.23
CA LEU A 73 -1.81 0.84 -3.43
C LEU A 73 -1.42 1.52 -2.10
N LEU A 74 -2.41 1.93 -1.30
CA LEU A 74 -2.19 2.48 0.04
C LEU A 74 -1.49 1.46 0.95
N LEU A 75 -1.96 0.22 0.98
CA LEU A 75 -1.31 -0.87 1.72
C LEU A 75 0.15 -1.05 1.30
N ASN A 76 0.41 -1.00 -0.01
CA ASN A 76 1.75 -1.19 -0.54
C ASN A 76 2.68 -0.01 -0.19
N ALA A 77 2.18 1.22 -0.32
CA ALA A 77 2.92 2.42 0.06
C ALA A 77 3.28 2.44 1.56
N ASN A 78 2.49 1.78 2.40
CA ASN A 78 2.77 1.62 3.84
C ASN A 78 3.63 0.37 4.17
N GLY A 79 4.10 -0.38 3.17
CA GLY A 79 4.89 -1.59 3.37
C GLY A 79 4.11 -2.79 3.92
N LEU A 80 2.77 -2.73 3.93
CA LEU A 80 1.90 -3.75 4.53
C LEU A 80 1.37 -4.78 3.53
N LEU A 81 1.57 -4.56 2.22
CA LEU A 81 1.00 -5.42 1.18
C LEU A 81 1.40 -6.89 1.35
N ALA A 82 2.69 -7.17 1.53
CA ALA A 82 3.18 -8.56 1.62
C ALA A 82 2.51 -9.33 2.77
N MET A 83 2.38 -8.70 3.93
CA MET A 83 1.75 -9.29 5.11
C MET A 83 0.25 -9.53 4.91
N MET A 84 -0.45 -8.57 4.30
CA MET A 84 -1.86 -8.73 3.97
C MET A 84 -2.09 -9.86 2.95
N LEU A 85 -1.27 -9.92 1.89
CA LEU A 85 -1.37 -10.99 0.89
C LEU A 85 -1.11 -12.36 1.52
N LEU A 86 -0.15 -12.46 2.44
CA LEU A 86 0.13 -13.68 3.17
C LEU A 86 -1.09 -14.17 3.97
N GLU A 87 -1.72 -13.28 4.73
CA GLU A 87 -2.91 -13.62 5.53
C GLU A 87 -4.10 -14.02 4.65
N MET A 88 -4.34 -13.29 3.55
CA MET A 88 -5.36 -13.66 2.57
C MET A 88 -5.10 -15.03 1.96
N GLN A 89 -3.85 -15.31 1.56
CA GLN A 89 -3.47 -16.57 0.95
C GLN A 89 -3.71 -17.74 1.91
N LYS A 90 -3.29 -17.60 3.17
CA LYS A 90 -3.57 -18.59 4.23
C LYS A 90 -5.07 -18.81 4.40
N TYR A 91 -5.85 -17.74 4.53
CA TYR A 91 -7.30 -17.83 4.76
C TYR A 91 -8.04 -18.56 3.64
N TYR A 92 -7.67 -18.31 2.38
CA TYR A 92 -8.31 -18.93 1.21
C TYR A 92 -7.65 -20.23 0.74
N GLY A 93 -6.66 -20.76 1.47
CA GLY A 93 -5.95 -21.98 1.08
C GLY A 93 -5.13 -21.84 -0.21
N ILE A 94 -4.70 -20.63 -0.55
CA ILE A 94 -3.74 -20.35 -1.63
C ILE A 94 -2.34 -20.56 -1.06
N SER A 95 -1.40 -21.04 -1.89
CA SER A 95 0.00 -21.18 -1.47
C SER A 95 0.55 -19.84 -0.94
N PRO A 96 1.04 -19.80 0.32
CA PRO A 96 1.43 -18.56 0.99
C PRO A 96 2.80 -18.06 0.49
N SER A 97 2.79 -17.14 -0.47
CA SER A 97 3.99 -16.54 -1.05
C SER A 97 4.21 -15.09 -0.64
N SER A 98 3.23 -14.45 -0.01
CA SER A 98 3.22 -13.00 0.27
C SER A 98 3.26 -12.12 -0.99
N GLN A 99 3.05 -12.71 -2.17
CA GLN A 99 3.10 -12.04 -3.48
C GLN A 99 1.78 -12.20 -4.23
N MET A 100 1.47 -11.24 -5.11
CA MET A 100 0.25 -11.28 -5.92
C MET A 100 0.33 -12.31 -7.05
N CYS A 101 -0.01 -13.56 -6.75
CA CYS A 101 -0.15 -14.61 -7.75
C CYS A 101 -1.51 -14.52 -8.48
N GLU A 102 -1.67 -15.30 -9.55
CA GLU A 102 -2.92 -15.33 -10.34
C GLU A 102 -4.13 -15.76 -9.52
N GLN A 103 -3.95 -16.72 -8.60
CA GLN A 103 -5.03 -17.19 -7.73
C GLN A 103 -5.47 -16.09 -6.74
N THR A 104 -4.52 -15.37 -6.14
CA THR A 104 -4.82 -14.25 -5.24
C THR A 104 -5.55 -13.13 -5.99
N LEU A 105 -5.07 -12.75 -7.17
CA LEU A 105 -5.71 -11.74 -8.01
C LEU A 105 -7.13 -12.14 -8.43
N HIS A 106 -7.33 -13.41 -8.78
CA HIS A 106 -8.64 -13.94 -9.10
C HIS A 106 -9.59 -13.85 -7.90
N ARG A 107 -9.14 -14.20 -6.69
CA ARG A 107 -9.92 -14.08 -5.46
C ARG A 107 -10.28 -12.64 -5.14
N ILE A 108 -9.32 -11.72 -5.18
CA ILE A 108 -9.57 -10.28 -4.95
C ILE A 108 -10.68 -9.75 -5.86
N ASN A 109 -10.71 -10.18 -7.12
CA ASN A 109 -11.71 -9.75 -8.09
C ASN A 109 -13.08 -10.46 -7.95
N GLN A 110 -13.21 -11.43 -7.05
CA GLN A 110 -14.45 -12.17 -6.78
C GLN A 110 -15.09 -11.84 -5.43
N ILE A 111 -14.30 -11.39 -4.46
CA ILE A 111 -14.83 -11.01 -3.15
C ILE A 111 -15.75 -9.78 -3.32
N PRO A 112 -16.92 -9.74 -2.67
CA PRO A 112 -17.76 -8.54 -2.62
C PRO A 112 -16.95 -7.32 -2.17
N ALA A 113 -17.05 -6.23 -2.91
CA ALA A 113 -16.16 -5.09 -2.75
C ALA A 113 -16.20 -4.50 -1.33
N ASP A 114 -17.39 -4.35 -0.76
CA ASP A 114 -17.65 -3.94 0.62
C ASP A 114 -16.86 -4.77 1.64
N LYS A 115 -16.97 -6.10 1.56
CA LYS A 115 -16.27 -7.00 2.49
C LYS A 115 -14.76 -6.93 2.34
N LEU A 116 -14.27 -6.80 1.10
CA LEU A 116 -12.85 -6.68 0.84
C LEU A 116 -12.30 -5.35 1.35
N HIS A 117 -13.06 -4.26 1.19
CA HIS A 117 -12.68 -2.94 1.68
C HIS A 117 -12.60 -2.94 3.20
N ASP A 118 -13.61 -3.47 3.88
CA ASP A 118 -13.62 -3.61 5.35
C ASP A 118 -12.43 -4.42 5.85
N TRP A 119 -12.15 -5.55 5.19
CA TRP A 119 -11.01 -6.40 5.55
C TRP A 119 -9.66 -5.69 5.35
N ILE A 120 -9.49 -4.95 4.25
CA ILE A 120 -8.27 -4.17 4.00
C ILE A 120 -8.10 -3.08 5.06
N ILE A 121 -9.16 -2.31 5.33
CA ILE A 121 -9.12 -1.20 6.29
C ILE A 121 -8.81 -1.71 7.70
N ALA A 122 -9.47 -2.80 8.12
CA ALA A 122 -9.19 -3.44 9.40
C ALA A 122 -7.74 -3.93 9.50
N GLY A 123 -7.20 -4.52 8.42
CA GLY A 123 -5.81 -4.94 8.35
C GLY A 123 -4.82 -3.78 8.49
N ILE A 124 -5.05 -2.67 7.78
CA ILE A 124 -4.24 -1.45 7.92
C ILE A 124 -4.22 -1.00 9.38
N ASN A 125 -5.38 -0.88 10.02
CA ASN A 125 -5.49 -0.41 11.41
C ASN A 125 -4.77 -1.36 12.38
N TYR A 126 -4.97 -2.67 12.23
CA TYR A 126 -4.34 -3.67 13.10
C TYR A 126 -2.81 -3.66 12.99
N PHE A 127 -2.26 -3.73 11.77
CA PHE A 127 -0.81 -3.79 11.61
C PHE A 127 -0.13 -2.46 11.97
N SER A 128 -0.83 -1.34 11.79
CA SER A 128 -0.39 -0.05 12.27
C SER A 128 -0.27 -0.02 13.81
N LEU A 129 -1.29 -0.52 14.50
CA LEU A 129 -1.29 -0.62 15.96
C LEU A 129 -0.15 -1.50 16.46
N VAL A 130 0.04 -2.69 15.87
CA VAL A 130 1.12 -3.61 16.23
C VAL A 130 2.49 -2.97 16.01
N GLY A 131 2.69 -2.29 14.87
CA GLY A 131 3.94 -1.59 14.58
C GLY A 131 4.27 -0.49 15.59
N ASN A 132 3.26 0.24 16.08
CA ASN A 132 3.45 1.27 17.10
C ASN A 132 3.83 0.66 18.46
N MET A 133 3.14 -0.40 18.90
CA MET A 133 3.47 -1.09 20.15
C MET A 133 4.90 -1.66 20.14
N GLN A 134 5.36 -2.19 19.00
CA GLN A 134 6.72 -2.71 18.87
C GLN A 134 7.78 -1.61 19.01
N LYS A 135 7.52 -0.40 18.47
CA LYS A 135 8.42 0.75 18.59
C LYS A 135 8.53 1.27 20.02
N GLU A 136 7.41 1.36 20.73
CA GLU A 136 7.39 1.76 22.15
C GLU A 136 8.20 0.78 23.01
N HIS A 137 8.09 -0.52 22.74
CA HIS A 137 8.83 -1.54 23.49
C HIS A 137 10.35 -1.51 23.27
N VAL A 138 10.82 -1.00 22.12
CA VAL A 138 12.25 -0.84 21.80
C VAL A 138 12.83 0.44 22.42
N LEU A 139 12.03 1.48 22.60
CA LEU A 139 12.45 2.75 23.22
C LEU A 139 12.59 2.68 24.75
N HIS A 140 12.04 1.64 25.37
CA HIS A 140 12.09 1.40 26.82
C HIS A 140 13.11 0.31 27.23
N GLN A 141 14.02 -0.07 26.33
CA GLN A 141 15.18 -0.93 26.61
C GLN A 141 16.47 -0.11 26.60
#